data_AF-A0A3P6S628-F1
#
_entry.id   AF-A0A3P6S628-F1
#
_cell.length_a   1.000
_cell.length_b   1.000
_cell.length_c   1.000
_cell.angle_alpha   90.00
_cell.angle_beta   90.00
_cell.angle_gamma   90.00
#
_symmetry.space_group_name_H-M   'P 1'
#
loop_
_entity.id
_entity.type
_entity.pdbx_description
1 polymer ?
#
loop_
_entity_poly.entity_id
_entity_poly.type
_entity_poly.pdbx_seq_one_letter_code
_entity_poly.pdbx_strand_id
1 'polypeptide(L)'
;MDVVAVVDPLSGSAQKLAPILDLLRKAVNCDLKIVLNPKGKLSELPLKRFYRYVGAPELQFDEAGNVAANQAKYVFYEVLRFEANVQRLHFLPEVF
;
A
#
# COMPACT_ATOMS: atom_id res chain seq x y z
N MET A 1 4.43 -0.35 19.41
CA MET A 1 5.54 -0.31 18.43
C MET A 1 5.16 0.72 17.41
N ASP A 2 6.04 1.69 17.18
CA ASP A 2 5.72 2.82 16.31
C ASP A 2 6.53 2.69 15.03
N VAL A 3 5.84 2.67 13.89
CA VAL A 3 6.45 2.52 12.57
C VAL A 3 6.17 3.79 11.79
N VAL A 4 7.23 4.44 11.30
CA VAL A 4 7.11 5.59 10.40
C VAL A 4 7.62 5.18 9.02
N ALA A 5 6.73 5.23 8.03
CA ALA A 5 7.06 4.98 6.63
C ALA A 5 7.04 6.30 5.85
N VAL A 6 8.19 6.73 5.33
CA VAL A 6 8.29 7.87 4.42
C VAL A 6 8.39 7.33 3.00
N VAL A 7 7.41 7.66 2.15
CA VAL A 7 7.33 7.11 0.79
C VAL A 7 7.03 8.20 -0.23
N ASP A 8 7.66 8.10 -1.40
CA ASP A 8 7.24 8.87 -2.58
C ASP A 8 6.04 8.13 -3.21
N PRO A 9 4.81 8.68 -3.14
CA PRO A 9 3.61 8.00 -3.64
C PRO A 9 3.65 7.74 -5.15
N LEU A 10 4.53 8.44 -5.88
CA LEU A 10 4.66 8.33 -7.33
C LEU A 10 5.77 7.36 -7.75
N SER A 11 6.41 6.69 -6.78
CA SER A 11 7.42 5.68 -7.06
C SER A 11 6.79 4.29 -7.26
N GLY A 12 7.37 3.49 -8.17
CA GLY A 12 6.99 2.08 -8.32
C GLY A 12 7.24 1.24 -7.04
N SER A 13 8.15 1.69 -6.17
CA SER A 13 8.39 1.06 -4.86
C SER A 13 7.22 1.29 -3.90
N ALA A 14 6.66 2.50 -3.85
CA ALA A 14 5.50 2.81 -3.00
C ALA A 14 4.26 1.99 -3.38
N GLN A 15 4.07 1.70 -4.67
CA GLN A 15 3.00 0.81 -5.13
C GLN A 15 3.10 -0.59 -4.51
N LYS A 16 4.31 -1.13 -4.32
CA LYS A 16 4.56 -2.43 -3.69
C LYS A 16 4.48 -2.38 -2.17
N LEU A 17 4.77 -1.23 -1.55
CA LEU A 17 4.81 -1.08 -0.10
C LEU A 17 3.42 -1.03 0.54
N ALA A 18 2.41 -0.47 -0.13
CA ALA A 18 1.05 -0.36 0.40
C ALA A 18 0.49 -1.67 1.02
N PRO A 19 0.49 -2.82 0.31
CA PRO A 19 0.01 -4.08 0.87
C PRO A 19 0.91 -4.64 1.97
N ILE A 20 2.22 -4.42 1.91
CA ILE A 20 3.19 -4.89 2.91
C ILE A 20 2.96 -4.14 4.23
N LEU A 21 2.76 -2.83 4.16
CA LEU A 21 2.49 -2.01 5.34
C LEU A 21 1.16 -2.37 6.01
N ASP A 22 0.12 -2.70 5.23
CA ASP A 22 -1.14 -3.19 5.80
C ASP A 22 -0.99 -4.57 6.47
N LEU A 23 -0.24 -5.49 5.84
CA LEU A 23 0.07 -6.79 6.46
C LEU A 23 0.86 -6.62 7.76
N LEU A 24 1.89 -5.77 7.77
CA LEU A 24 2.69 -5.48 8.96
C LEU A 24 1.86 -4.88 10.09
N ARG A 25 0.96 -3.93 9.77
CA ARG A 25 0.03 -3.37 10.74
C ARG A 25 -0.84 -4.46 11.37
N LYS A 26 -1.40 -5.36 10.56
CA LYS A 26 -2.26 -6.46 11.03
C LYS A 26 -1.49 -7.51 11.84
N ALA A 27 -0.31 -7.90 11.39
CA ALA A 27 0.49 -8.96 12.01
C ALA A 27 1.13 -8.53 13.34
N VAL A 28 1.54 -7.26 13.44
CA VAL A 28 2.31 -6.75 14.59
C VAL A 28 1.48 -5.81 15.48
N ASN A 29 0.26 -5.45 15.07
CA ASN A 29 -0.61 -4.49 15.76
C ASN A 29 0.14 -3.19 16.14
N CYS A 30 0.89 -2.64 15.19
CA CYS A 30 1.71 -1.45 15.39
C CYS A 30 0.96 -0.14 15.06
N ASP A 31 1.40 0.96 15.67
CA ASP A 31 0.98 2.29 15.26
C ASP A 31 1.78 2.70 14.02
N LEU A 32 1.11 2.71 12.87
CA LEU A 32 1.73 2.96 11.57
C LEU A 32 1.42 4.38 11.10
N LYS A 33 2.46 5.22 11.03
CA LYS A 33 2.41 6.55 10.45
C LYS A 33 3.02 6.56 9.05
N ILE A 34 2.23 6.98 8.05
CA ILE A 34 2.69 7.12 6.66
C ILE A 34 2.87 8.60 6.34
N VAL A 35 4.05 8.98 5.87
CA VAL A 35 4.39 10.32 5.38
C VAL A 35 4.62 10.22 3.88
N LEU A 36 3.84 10.98 3.12
CA LEU A 36 3.98 11.06 1.67
C LEU A 36 4.94 12.20 1.31
N ASN A 37 6.05 11.87 0.66
CA ASN A 37 7.06 12.83 0.24
C ASN A 37 7.33 12.69 -1.27
N PRO A 38 6.47 13.26 -2.14
CA PRO A 38 6.67 13.21 -3.57
C PRO A 38 7.88 14.04 -3.99
N LYS A 39 8.63 13.57 -5.00
CA LYS A 39 9.67 14.41 -5.61
C LYS A 39 9.03 15.58 -6.36
N GLY A 40 9.54 16.79 -6.13
CA GLY A 40 9.15 17.98 -6.88
C GLY A 40 9.63 17.93 -8.34
N LYS A 41 9.00 18.75 -9.20
CA LYS A 41 9.28 18.89 -10.65
C LYS A 41 9.22 17.55 -11.41
N LEU A 42 8.04 17.20 -11.89
CA LEU A 42 7.82 16.05 -12.76
C LEU A 42 7.80 16.51 -14.23
N SER A 43 8.87 16.23 -14.97
CA SER A 43 8.96 16.52 -16.40
C SER A 43 8.21 15.50 -17.27
N GLU A 44 7.88 14.35 -16.70
CA GLU A 44 7.20 13.24 -17.38
C GLU A 44 6.33 12.46 -16.39
N LEU A 45 5.40 11.64 -16.91
CA LEU A 45 4.50 10.84 -16.08
C LEU A 45 5.33 9.87 -15.20
N PRO A 46 5.21 9.94 -13.87
CA PRO A 46 6.11 9.22 -12.96
C PRO A 46 5.89 7.70 -12.97
N LEU A 47 4.69 7.25 -13.33
CA LEU A 47 4.31 5.83 -13.38
C LEU A 47 3.82 5.47 -14.79
N LYS A 48 4.61 4.68 -15.51
CA LYS A 48 4.30 4.25 -16.90
C LYS A 48 3.51 2.93 -16.98
N ARG A 49 3.21 2.31 -15.83
CA ARG A 49 2.54 1.02 -15.70
C ARG A 49 1.63 1.01 -14.49
N PHE A 50 0.52 0.29 -14.59
CA PHE A 50 -0.31 -0.03 -13.45
C PHE A 50 0.30 -1.18 -12.66
N TYR A 51 0.39 -1.03 -11.34
CA TYR A 51 0.77 -2.11 -10.44
C TYR A 51 -0.46 -2.61 -9.70
N ARG A 52 -0.53 -3.93 -9.51
CA ARG A 52 -1.55 -4.58 -8.72
C ARG A 52 -0.92 -5.63 -7.82
N TYR A 53 -1.18 -5.49 -6.53
CA TYR A 53 -0.84 -6.53 -5.57
C TYR A 53 -1.84 -7.68 -5.62
N VAL A 54 -1.32 -8.90 -5.57
CA VAL A 54 -2.09 -10.15 -5.63
C VAL A 54 -1.56 -11.08 -4.53
N GLY A 55 -1.77 -10.67 -3.29
CA GLY A 55 -1.47 -11.49 -2.12
C GLY A 55 -2.68 -11.51 -1.20
N ALA A 56 -3.02 -12.70 -0.72
CA ALA A 56 -3.97 -12.85 0.38
C ALA A 56 -3.21 -12.74 1.72
N PRO A 57 -3.77 -12.06 2.73
CA PRO A 57 -3.17 -12.00 4.07
C PRO A 57 -3.21 -13.34 4.81
N GLU A 58 -4.04 -14.27 4.34
CA GLU A 58 -4.27 -15.59 4.93
C GLU A 58 -4.19 -16.69 3.86
N LEU A 59 -3.86 -17.91 4.29
CA LEU A 59 -3.88 -19.10 3.44
C LEU A 59 -5.32 -19.39 3.01
N GLN A 60 -5.53 -19.46 1.70
CA GLN A 60 -6.79 -19.86 1.12
C GLN A 60 -6.70 -21.33 0.69
N PHE A 61 -7.79 -22.05 0.82
CA PHE A 61 -7.90 -23.45 0.40
C PHE A 61 -9.00 -23.58 -0.66
N ASP A 62 -8.78 -24.45 -1.65
CA ASP A 62 -9.81 -24.81 -2.61
C ASP A 62 -10.84 -25.79 -1.99
N GLU A 63 -11.89 -26.12 -2.75
CA GLU A 63 -12.94 -27.05 -2.32
C GLU A 63 -12.41 -28.46 -2.01
N ALA A 64 -11.23 -28.82 -2.51
CA ALA A 64 -10.56 -30.08 -2.26
C ALA A 64 -9.56 -30.01 -1.08
N GLY A 65 -9.42 -28.86 -0.42
CA GLY A 65 -8.51 -28.65 0.71
C GLY A 65 -7.05 -28.41 0.32
N ASN A 66 -6.74 -28.20 -0.97
CA ASN A 66 -5.40 -27.81 -1.38
C ASN A 66 -5.19 -26.31 -1.22
N VAL A 67 -3.95 -25.88 -1.05
CA VAL A 67 -3.60 -24.45 -1.01
C VAL A 67 -3.99 -23.78 -2.33
N ALA A 68 -4.90 -22.82 -2.26
CA ALA A 68 -5.35 -22.06 -3.41
C ALA A 68 -4.24 -21.10 -3.87
N ALA A 69 -3.96 -21.08 -5.17
CA ALA A 69 -3.03 -20.11 -5.74
C ALA A 69 -3.61 -18.69 -5.63
N ASN A 70 -2.80 -17.72 -5.21
CA ASN A 70 -3.18 -16.31 -5.23
C ASN A 70 -3.41 -15.86 -6.69
N GLN A 71 -4.68 -15.71 -7.09
CA GLN A 71 -5.03 -15.34 -8.46
C GLN A 71 -5.30 -13.84 -8.63
N ALA A 72 -4.73 -13.29 -9.70
CA ALA A 72 -4.92 -11.90 -10.09
C ALA A 72 -6.24 -11.68 -10.84
N LYS A 73 -7.43 -11.78 -10.21
CA LYS A 73 -8.71 -11.36 -10.85
C LYS A 73 -8.78 -9.87 -11.20
N TYR A 74 -8.81 -9.49 -12.48
CA TYR A 74 -8.99 -8.08 -12.90
C TYR A 74 -10.32 -7.55 -12.35
N VAL A 75 -10.26 -6.76 -11.27
CA VAL A 75 -11.40 -6.01 -10.75
C VAL A 75 -11.07 -4.54 -10.92
N PHE A 76 -11.95 -3.81 -11.61
CA PHE A 76 -11.85 -2.36 -11.73
C PHE A 76 -11.86 -1.75 -10.33
N TYR A 77 -10.91 -0.86 -10.08
CA TYR A 77 -10.48 -0.35 -8.77
C TYR A 77 -11.60 -0.10 -7.75
N GLU A 78 -11.47 -0.70 -6.57
CA GLU A 78 -11.78 0.00 -5.33
C GLU A 78 -10.47 0.71 -4.91
N VAL A 79 -10.37 1.98 -5.29
CA VAL A 79 -9.33 2.88 -4.77
C VAL A 79 -9.61 3.01 -3.27
N LEU A 80 -8.79 2.34 -2.46
CA LEU A 80 -8.62 2.56 -1.02
C LEU A 80 -9.83 3.21 -0.33
N ARG A 81 -10.89 2.43 -0.03
CA ARG A 81 -11.74 2.78 1.10
C ARG A 81 -10.92 2.58 2.38
N PHE A 82 -10.14 3.59 2.73
CA PHE A 82 -9.70 3.79 4.11
C PHE A 82 -10.93 4.23 4.90
N GLU A 83 -11.75 3.29 5.34
CA GLU A 83 -12.77 3.60 6.34
C GLU A 83 -12.09 3.98 7.65
N ALA A 84 -12.19 5.27 7.96
CA ALA A 84 -12.20 5.89 9.27
C ALA A 84 -11.34 5.23 10.37
N ASN A 85 -10.02 5.48 10.32
CA ASN A 85 -9.18 5.75 11.50
C ASN A 85 -7.83 6.36 11.08
N VAL A 86 -7.82 7.22 10.06
CA VAL A 86 -6.64 8.01 9.69
C VAL A 86 -6.50 9.12 10.73
N GLN A 87 -5.73 8.87 11.79
CA GLN A 87 -5.65 9.82 12.91
C GLN A 87 -4.83 11.09 12.60
N ARG A 88 -3.92 11.09 11.60
CA ARG A 88 -3.36 12.35 11.05
C ARG A 88 -2.48 12.11 9.83
N LEU A 89 -2.89 12.62 8.66
CA LEU A 89 -2.00 12.81 7.52
C LEU A 89 -1.18 14.08 7.80
N HIS A 90 0.11 13.92 8.12
CA HIS A 90 1.02 15.05 8.26
C HIS A 90 1.70 15.32 6.93
N PHE A 91 1.33 16.41 6.28
CA PHE A 91 2.14 16.99 5.22
C PHE A 91 3.36 17.65 5.88
N LEU A 92 4.57 17.31 5.41
CA LEU A 92 5.76 18.06 5.81
C LEU A 92 5.59 19.49 5.30
N PRO A 93 5.73 20.52 6.15
CA PRO A 93 5.75 21.90 5.67
C PRO A 93 6.91 22.03 4.68
N GLU A 94 6.58 22.63 3.55
CA GLU A 94 7.39 22.71 2.34
C GLU A 94 8.85 23.10 2.63
N VAL A 95 9.78 22.29 2.12
CA VAL A 95 11.17 22.71 1.95
C VAL A 95 11.22 23.51 0.65
N PHE A 96 11.05 24.83 0.75
CA PHE A 96 11.49 25.81 -0.23
C PHE A 96 12.80 26.44 0.22
#